data_AF-E7QYA8-F1
#
_entry.id   AF-E7QYA8-F1
#
_cell.length_a   1.000
_cell.length_b   1.000
_cell.length_c   1.000
_cell.angle_alpha   90.00
_cell.angle_beta   90.00
_cell.angle_gamma   90.00
#
_symmetry.space_group_name_H-M   'P 1'
#
loop_
_entity.id
_entity.type
_entity.pdbx_description
1 polymer ?
#
loop_
_entity_poly.entity_id
_entity_poly.type
_entity_poly.pdbx_seq_one_letter_code
_entity_poly.pdbx_strand_id
1 'polypeptide(L)'
;MVDFDEVQGYGRKFENQLAKLREASISDADRAAIIAFIQHEEAQGKVNTGTMVNHINRLRLAAERSDISLTEMQDKTAVDGLLFSLKHDHGLAEGTLRNYRKALRKFFRYRDRDWADDIKIGVSPERTVDPNDLLTDEEIEDLLEAASHPRDKALVSLIADTGLRIGAIASLRIHDVDLTNRAGTVSINEEANVKGATGTVPLTWSRGYVANWLDVHPRSDEEEAALFHKVRFVEDGEDGAMSYQYLGRRIKWIADEAGIDRDRVNTHNFRKTAISRWIREGLNEQAIKHRATWVKDSSQFEVYSGVRDEELNESILAHYDLVDEDEESSRPNLEACPQCRTPLRQHSRFCPGCGAPLTQGAAETVTDAEDDLFGDVSSGLNPGSRATIRELHTALQDDPGLRDLLLD
;
A
#
# COMPACT_ATOMS: atom_id res chain seq x y z
N MET A 1 17.80 -1.08 12.78
CA MET A 1 17.96 -1.54 11.38
C MET A 1 16.79 -2.38 10.89
N VAL A 2 16.24 -2.01 9.73
CA VAL A 2 15.25 -2.82 8.99
C VAL A 2 16.02 -3.79 8.13
N ASP A 3 15.64 -5.06 8.14
CA ASP A 3 16.14 -6.07 7.21
C ASP A 3 15.31 -5.97 5.91
N PHE A 4 15.98 -5.79 4.76
CA PHE A 4 15.32 -5.64 3.45
C PHE A 4 14.77 -6.94 2.90
N ASP A 5 15.43 -8.04 3.20
CA ASP A 5 14.98 -9.35 2.75
C ASP A 5 13.81 -9.81 3.65
N GLU A 6 13.73 -9.20 4.85
CA GLU A 6 12.65 -9.39 5.81
C GLU A 6 11.93 -8.08 6.21
N VAL A 7 11.44 -7.29 5.24
CA VAL A 7 10.75 -6.01 5.53
C VAL A 7 9.56 -6.10 6.48
N GLN A 8 8.91 -7.27 6.57
CA GLN A 8 7.80 -7.48 7.52
C GLN A 8 8.29 -7.82 8.94
N GLY A 9 9.58 -8.11 9.12
CA GLY A 9 10.28 -8.41 10.37
C GLY A 9 9.69 -9.61 11.10
N TYR A 10 9.45 -10.72 10.40
CA TYR A 10 8.86 -11.91 11.02
C TYR A 10 9.80 -12.60 11.99
N GLY A 11 11.12 -12.57 11.80
CA GLY A 11 12.12 -13.11 12.72
C GLY A 11 12.06 -12.39 14.06
N ARG A 12 12.17 -11.05 14.05
CA ARG A 12 11.98 -10.25 15.27
C ARG A 12 10.60 -10.45 15.90
N LYS A 13 9.54 -10.58 15.10
CA LYS A 13 8.19 -10.88 15.64
C LYS A 13 8.13 -12.27 16.28
N PHE A 14 8.82 -13.24 15.71
CA PHE A 14 8.88 -14.62 16.20
C PHE A 14 9.57 -14.65 17.56
N GLU A 15 10.75 -14.05 17.69
CA GLU A 15 11.46 -13.91 18.97
C GLU A 15 10.60 -13.20 20.03
N ASN A 16 9.96 -12.09 19.65
CA ASN A 16 9.07 -11.37 20.56
C ASN A 16 7.86 -12.20 21.02
N GLN A 17 7.25 -12.98 20.12
CA GLN A 17 6.15 -13.86 20.50
C GLN A 17 6.62 -15.02 21.37
N LEU A 18 7.83 -15.56 21.13
CA LEU A 18 8.44 -16.57 22.00
C LEU A 18 8.74 -16.02 23.39
N ALA A 19 9.27 -14.80 23.51
CA ALA A 19 9.49 -14.13 24.80
C ALA A 19 8.16 -13.99 25.56
N LYS A 20 7.11 -13.49 24.89
CA LYS A 20 5.76 -13.39 25.48
C LYS A 20 5.20 -14.76 25.89
N LEU A 21 5.44 -15.81 25.11
CA LEU A 21 5.03 -17.17 25.48
C LEU A 21 5.79 -17.67 26.72
N ARG A 22 7.07 -17.34 26.87
CA ARG A 22 7.87 -17.73 28.05
C ARG A 22 7.41 -17.04 29.33
N GLU A 23 6.90 -15.82 29.22
CA GLU A 23 6.43 -15.01 30.36
C GLU A 23 4.92 -15.11 30.61
N ALA A 24 4.16 -15.72 29.70
CA ALA A 24 2.71 -15.83 29.79
C ALA A 24 2.22 -16.49 31.10
N SER A 25 1.12 -16.01 31.66
CA SER A 25 0.49 -16.62 32.84
C SER A 25 -0.36 -17.84 32.46
N ILE A 26 0.30 -18.93 32.04
CA ILE A 26 -0.29 -20.21 31.62
C ILE A 26 0.36 -21.38 32.36
N SER A 27 -0.24 -22.57 32.29
CA SER A 27 0.35 -23.76 32.90
C SER A 27 1.71 -24.09 32.28
N ASP A 28 2.62 -24.64 33.09
CA ASP A 28 3.94 -25.06 32.60
C ASP A 28 3.83 -26.16 31.54
N ALA A 29 2.81 -27.02 31.66
CA ALA A 29 2.51 -28.04 30.68
C ALA A 29 2.11 -27.43 29.32
N ASP A 30 1.24 -26.41 29.30
CA ASP A 30 0.85 -25.72 28.07
C ASP A 30 2.04 -25.01 27.45
N ARG A 31 2.81 -24.27 28.27
CA ARG A 31 4.00 -23.56 27.82
C ARG A 31 5.00 -24.50 27.14
N ALA A 32 5.33 -25.61 27.81
CA ALA A 32 6.26 -26.60 27.28
C ALA A 32 5.72 -27.25 25.99
N ALA A 33 4.43 -27.60 25.96
CA ALA A 33 3.81 -28.20 24.78
C ALA A 33 3.77 -27.25 23.57
N ILE A 34 3.47 -25.96 23.78
CA ILE A 34 3.47 -24.96 22.71
C ILE A 34 4.89 -24.74 22.19
N ILE A 35 5.89 -24.63 23.07
CA ILE A 35 7.30 -24.49 22.65
C ILE A 35 7.74 -25.70 21.82
N ALA A 36 7.45 -26.92 22.28
CA ALA A 36 7.80 -28.16 21.56
C ALA A 36 7.13 -28.23 20.17
N PHE A 37 5.86 -27.80 20.08
CA PHE A 37 5.16 -27.71 18.80
C PHE A 37 5.83 -26.74 17.84
N ILE A 38 6.23 -25.56 18.32
CA ILE A 38 6.88 -24.55 17.46
C ILE A 38 8.28 -25.00 17.02
N GLN A 39 9.05 -25.63 17.92
CA GLN A 39 10.33 -26.25 17.56
C GLN A 39 10.15 -27.34 16.49
N HIS A 40 9.07 -28.12 16.58
CA HIS A 40 8.74 -29.10 15.56
C HIS A 40 8.40 -28.46 14.21
N GLU A 41 7.60 -27.39 14.18
CA GLU A 41 7.29 -26.67 12.93
C GLU A 41 8.54 -26.08 12.27
N GLU A 42 9.44 -25.49 13.07
CA GLU A 42 10.71 -24.93 12.62
C GLU A 42 11.63 -26.02 12.06
N ALA A 43 11.78 -27.14 12.78
CA ALA A 43 12.60 -28.27 12.34
C ALA A 43 12.10 -28.93 11.04
N GLN A 44 10.80 -28.88 10.77
CA GLN A 44 10.24 -29.37 9.52
C GLN A 44 10.56 -28.46 8.32
N GLY A 45 10.80 -27.17 8.53
CA GLY A 45 11.10 -26.20 7.47
C GLY A 45 9.96 -25.95 6.47
N LYS A 46 8.75 -26.46 6.71
CA LYS A 46 7.60 -26.36 5.78
C LYS A 46 6.65 -25.21 6.10
N VAL A 47 6.84 -24.56 7.25
CA VAL A 47 5.93 -23.52 7.77
C VAL A 47 6.66 -22.19 7.71
N ASN A 48 6.08 -21.21 7.01
CA ASN A 48 6.71 -19.89 6.97
C ASN A 48 6.68 -19.23 8.36
N THR A 49 7.68 -18.40 8.63
CA THR A 49 7.88 -17.72 9.93
C THR A 49 6.65 -16.93 10.36
N GLY A 50 5.99 -16.23 9.43
CA GLY A 50 4.76 -15.48 9.75
C GLY A 50 3.59 -16.35 10.22
N THR A 51 3.51 -17.60 9.75
CA THR A 51 2.53 -18.58 10.21
C THR A 51 2.88 -19.09 11.59
N MET A 52 4.16 -19.37 11.87
CA MET A 52 4.61 -19.73 13.21
C MET A 52 4.38 -18.61 14.23
N VAL A 53 4.65 -17.35 13.87
CA VAL A 53 4.30 -16.16 14.66
C VAL A 53 2.81 -16.14 14.99
N ASN A 54 1.96 -16.46 14.01
CA ASN A 54 0.51 -16.56 14.23
C ASN A 54 0.18 -17.70 15.19
N HIS A 55 0.75 -18.89 15.00
CA HIS A 55 0.52 -20.04 15.88
C HIS A 55 0.93 -19.76 17.32
N ILE A 56 2.14 -19.21 17.58
CA ILE A 56 2.59 -18.82 18.92
C ILE A 56 1.57 -17.88 19.56
N ASN A 57 1.19 -16.82 18.84
CA ASN A 57 0.26 -15.83 19.36
C ASN A 57 -1.11 -16.44 19.69
N ARG A 58 -1.69 -17.23 18.78
CA ARG A 58 -3.02 -17.84 18.96
C ARG A 58 -3.03 -18.89 20.06
N LEU A 59 -2.00 -19.75 20.14
CA LEU A 59 -1.91 -20.79 21.16
C LEU A 59 -1.65 -20.20 22.55
N ARG A 60 -0.75 -19.21 22.65
CA ARG A 60 -0.52 -18.48 23.91
C ARG A 60 -1.81 -17.82 24.41
N LEU A 61 -2.48 -17.05 23.55
CA LEU A 61 -3.74 -16.39 23.92
C LEU A 61 -4.88 -17.37 24.19
N ALA A 62 -4.88 -18.54 23.53
CA ALA A 62 -5.84 -19.60 23.82
C ALA A 62 -5.61 -20.17 25.21
N ALA A 63 -4.35 -20.48 25.57
CA ALA A 63 -3.98 -20.97 26.88
C ALA A 63 -4.26 -19.94 28.00
N GLU A 64 -4.03 -18.64 27.75
CA GLU A 64 -4.31 -17.56 28.72
C GLU A 64 -5.80 -17.35 29.00
N ARG A 65 -6.68 -17.70 28.05
CA ARG A 65 -8.11 -17.38 28.08
C ARG A 65 -9.00 -18.60 28.23
N SER A 66 -8.42 -19.79 28.28
CA SER A 66 -9.14 -21.03 28.46
C SER A 66 -9.24 -21.36 29.93
N ASP A 67 -10.43 -21.77 30.38
CA ASP A 67 -10.64 -22.28 31.73
C ASP A 67 -9.95 -23.64 31.95
N ILE A 68 -9.65 -24.36 30.87
CA ILE A 68 -9.00 -25.67 30.85
C ILE A 68 -7.65 -25.51 30.17
N SER A 69 -6.58 -26.07 30.75
CA SER A 69 -5.27 -26.11 30.11
C SER A 69 -5.39 -26.77 28.73
N LEU A 70 -4.74 -26.23 27.70
CA LEU A 70 -4.79 -26.81 26.35
C LEU A 70 -4.31 -28.27 26.35
N THR A 71 -3.36 -28.64 27.23
CA THR A 71 -2.89 -30.01 27.42
C THR A 71 -3.94 -30.96 27.98
N GLU A 72 -4.92 -30.44 28.69
CA GLU A 72 -5.95 -31.21 29.40
C GLU A 72 -7.25 -31.33 28.60
N MET A 73 -7.40 -30.58 27.51
CA MET A 73 -8.52 -30.73 26.58
C MET A 73 -8.55 -32.15 26.01
N GLN A 74 -9.63 -32.88 26.27
CA GLN A 74 -9.79 -34.28 25.87
C GLN A 74 -10.61 -34.46 24.60
N ASP A 75 -11.36 -33.44 24.18
CA ASP A 75 -12.26 -33.52 23.03
C ASP A 75 -12.43 -32.17 22.33
N LYS A 76 -13.15 -32.21 21.20
CA LYS A 76 -13.54 -31.03 20.43
C LYS A 76 -14.48 -30.11 21.22
N THR A 77 -15.28 -30.62 22.14
CA THR A 77 -16.24 -29.84 22.94
C THR A 77 -15.54 -28.79 23.78
N ALA A 78 -14.40 -29.13 24.40
CA ALA A 78 -13.58 -28.18 25.14
C ALA A 78 -13.06 -27.04 24.23
N VAL A 79 -12.67 -27.36 22.99
CA VAL A 79 -12.25 -26.36 22.00
C VAL A 79 -13.42 -25.48 21.55
N ASP A 80 -14.61 -26.07 21.33
CA ASP A 80 -15.81 -25.32 20.97
C ASP A 80 -16.21 -24.35 22.11
N GLY A 81 -16.07 -24.76 23.37
CA GLY A 81 -16.28 -23.90 24.55
C GLY A 81 -15.33 -22.70 24.58
N LEU A 82 -14.03 -22.94 24.36
CA LEU A 82 -13.05 -21.85 24.22
C LEU A 82 -13.38 -20.91 23.04
N LEU A 83 -13.76 -21.46 21.89
CA LEU A 83 -14.10 -20.63 20.73
C LEU A 83 -15.38 -19.80 20.96
N PHE A 84 -16.32 -20.33 21.75
CA PHE A 84 -17.51 -19.61 22.19
C PHE A 84 -17.15 -18.42 23.10
N SER A 85 -16.34 -18.63 24.14
CA SER A 85 -15.90 -17.53 25.02
C SER A 85 -15.09 -16.48 24.26
N LEU A 86 -14.18 -16.92 23.37
CA LEU A 86 -13.43 -16.01 22.49
C LEU A 86 -14.35 -15.16 21.60
N LYS A 87 -15.49 -15.68 21.16
CA LYS A 87 -16.46 -14.92 20.35
C LYS A 87 -17.25 -13.94 21.20
N HIS A 88 -17.82 -14.40 22.32
CA HIS A 88 -18.81 -13.65 23.08
C HIS A 88 -18.20 -12.74 24.15
N ASP A 89 -17.15 -13.18 24.82
CA ASP A 89 -16.53 -12.44 25.93
C ASP A 89 -15.44 -11.48 25.43
N HIS A 90 -14.80 -11.83 24.30
CA HIS A 90 -13.74 -11.03 23.69
C HIS A 90 -14.13 -10.38 22.36
N GLY A 91 -15.37 -10.55 21.90
CA GLY A 91 -15.90 -9.90 20.69
C GLY A 91 -15.10 -10.20 19.41
N LEU A 92 -14.45 -11.37 19.32
CA LEU A 92 -13.55 -11.65 18.20
C LEU A 92 -14.32 -11.93 16.90
N ALA A 93 -13.90 -11.27 15.81
CA ALA A 93 -14.42 -11.50 14.47
C ALA A 93 -14.14 -12.94 13.98
N GLU A 94 -15.00 -13.46 13.09
CA GLU A 94 -14.91 -14.83 12.55
C GLU A 94 -13.57 -15.13 11.87
N GLY A 95 -12.97 -14.14 11.18
CA GLY A 95 -11.65 -14.29 10.58
C GLY A 95 -10.56 -14.58 11.62
N THR A 96 -10.67 -13.97 12.81
CA THR A 96 -9.77 -14.22 13.93
C THR A 96 -10.01 -15.59 14.54
N LEU A 97 -11.28 -15.97 14.77
CA LEU A 97 -11.65 -17.30 15.26
C LEU A 97 -11.18 -18.40 14.31
N ARG A 98 -11.22 -18.15 12.99
CA ARG A 98 -10.66 -19.06 11.99
C ARG A 98 -9.15 -19.27 12.14
N ASN A 99 -8.39 -18.24 12.53
CA ASN A 99 -6.97 -18.38 12.81
C ASN A 99 -6.73 -19.19 14.10
N TYR A 100 -7.55 -19.00 15.14
CA TYR A 100 -7.53 -19.88 16.32
C TYR A 100 -7.79 -21.33 15.95
N ARG A 101 -8.85 -21.62 15.19
CA ARG A 101 -9.20 -22.97 14.71
C ARG A 101 -8.03 -23.62 13.97
N LYS A 102 -7.34 -22.88 13.09
CA LYS A 102 -6.16 -23.39 12.36
C LYS A 102 -5.01 -23.75 13.29
N ALA A 103 -4.65 -22.84 14.19
CA ALA A 103 -3.55 -23.03 15.14
C ALA A 103 -3.85 -24.21 16.09
N LEU A 104 -5.03 -24.22 16.70
CA LEU A 104 -5.48 -25.29 17.61
C LEU A 104 -5.54 -26.65 16.90
N ARG A 105 -6.14 -26.73 15.71
CA ARG A 105 -6.18 -27.98 14.94
C ARG A 105 -4.79 -28.50 14.60
N LYS A 106 -3.82 -27.63 14.29
CA LYS A 106 -2.47 -28.07 13.99
C LYS A 106 -1.72 -28.51 15.24
N PHE A 107 -1.87 -27.77 16.34
CA PHE A 107 -1.32 -28.12 17.64
C PHE A 107 -1.83 -29.47 18.16
N PHE A 108 -3.15 -29.70 18.13
CA PHE A 108 -3.73 -30.96 18.60
C PHE A 108 -3.40 -32.15 17.69
N ARG A 109 -3.25 -31.93 16.37
CA ARG A 109 -2.72 -32.96 15.46
C ARG A 109 -1.27 -33.34 15.79
N TYR A 110 -0.41 -32.37 16.09
CA TYR A 110 0.96 -32.64 16.53
C TYR A 110 1.01 -33.45 17.84
N ARG A 111 -0.03 -33.33 18.66
CA ARG A 111 -0.17 -34.04 19.93
C ARG A 111 -0.96 -35.35 19.83
N ASP A 112 -1.12 -35.87 18.61
CA ASP A 112 -1.79 -37.14 18.34
C ASP A 112 -3.19 -37.23 18.96
N ARG A 113 -3.96 -36.13 18.89
CA ARG A 113 -5.37 -36.12 19.28
C ARG A 113 -6.25 -36.43 18.08
N ASP A 114 -6.86 -37.60 18.06
CA ASP A 114 -7.69 -38.08 16.94
C ASP A 114 -8.85 -37.12 16.57
N TRP A 115 -9.43 -36.44 17.57
CA TRP A 115 -10.51 -35.47 17.37
C TRP A 115 -10.05 -34.11 16.81
N ALA A 116 -8.74 -33.88 16.63
CA ALA A 116 -8.23 -32.60 16.14
C ALA A 116 -8.81 -32.26 14.74
N ASP A 117 -9.06 -33.27 13.91
CA ASP A 117 -9.64 -33.09 12.58
C ASP A 117 -11.15 -32.79 12.58
N ASP A 118 -11.79 -32.93 13.75
CA ASP A 118 -13.17 -32.49 13.96
C ASP A 118 -13.27 -30.98 14.17
N ILE A 119 -12.17 -30.28 14.48
CA ILE A 119 -12.11 -28.82 14.50
C ILE A 119 -12.30 -28.29 13.07
N LYS A 120 -13.55 -27.95 12.74
CA LYS A 120 -13.91 -27.39 11.43
C LYS A 120 -13.49 -25.93 11.37
N ILE A 121 -12.56 -25.63 10.47
CA ILE A 121 -12.00 -24.28 10.27
C ILE A 121 -13.07 -23.31 9.73
N GLY A 122 -14.08 -23.82 9.01
CA GLY A 122 -15.06 -23.04 8.27
C GLY A 122 -14.56 -22.66 6.88
N VAL A 123 -15.52 -22.41 5.98
CA VAL A 123 -15.24 -21.90 4.63
C VAL A 123 -14.62 -20.50 4.76
N SER A 124 -13.69 -20.16 3.88
CA SER A 124 -13.29 -18.76 3.76
C SER A 124 -14.53 -17.97 3.35
N PRO A 125 -14.80 -16.78 3.94
CA PRO A 125 -15.88 -15.94 3.43
C PRO A 125 -15.64 -15.70 1.94
N GLU A 126 -16.74 -15.70 1.17
CA GLU A 126 -16.71 -15.28 -0.22
C GLU A 126 -16.18 -13.85 -0.27
N ARG A 127 -15.23 -13.61 -1.17
CA ARG A 127 -14.59 -12.32 -1.32
C ARG A 127 -15.06 -11.79 -2.64
N THR A 128 -15.96 -10.83 -2.60
CA THR A 128 -16.30 -10.00 -3.76
C THR A 128 -15.75 -8.61 -3.49
N VAL A 129 -15.28 -7.95 -4.53
CA VAL A 129 -14.97 -6.52 -4.49
C VAL A 129 -16.27 -5.77 -4.77
N ASP A 130 -16.71 -4.98 -3.79
CA ASP A 130 -17.73 -3.97 -4.00
C ASP A 130 -17.06 -2.75 -4.67
N PRO A 131 -17.51 -2.34 -5.86
CA PRO A 131 -16.97 -1.16 -6.54
C PRO A 131 -17.11 0.12 -5.72
N ASN A 132 -18.14 0.24 -4.86
CA ASN A 132 -18.36 1.40 -4.00
C ASN A 132 -17.35 1.52 -2.84
N ASP A 133 -16.70 0.40 -2.48
CA ASP A 133 -15.65 0.40 -1.45
C ASP A 133 -14.28 0.87 -1.99
N LEU A 134 -14.11 0.92 -3.31
CA LEU A 134 -12.86 1.29 -3.98
C LEU A 134 -12.58 2.79 -3.85
N LEU A 135 -11.33 3.18 -4.09
CA LEU A 135 -10.97 4.59 -4.17
C LEU A 135 -11.35 5.12 -5.56
N THR A 136 -11.94 6.31 -5.64
CA THR A 136 -12.18 6.98 -6.93
C THR A 136 -10.89 7.60 -7.49
N ASP A 137 -10.95 8.04 -8.74
CA ASP A 137 -9.78 8.66 -9.37
C ASP A 137 -9.45 10.02 -8.74
N GLU A 138 -10.47 10.76 -8.32
CA GLU A 138 -10.39 12.00 -7.54
C GLU A 138 -9.77 11.73 -6.17
N GLU A 139 -10.24 10.72 -5.44
CA GLU A 139 -9.69 10.37 -4.12
C GLU A 139 -8.19 10.03 -4.20
N ILE A 140 -7.73 9.39 -5.29
CA ILE A 140 -6.31 9.14 -5.51
C ILE A 140 -5.55 10.45 -5.79
N GLU A 141 -6.13 11.38 -6.53
CA GLU A 141 -5.51 12.70 -6.78
C GLU A 141 -5.43 13.51 -5.47
N ASP A 142 -6.50 13.54 -4.67
CA ASP A 142 -6.54 14.20 -3.36
C ASP A 142 -5.44 13.66 -2.43
N LEU A 143 -5.20 12.34 -2.44
CA LEU A 143 -4.09 11.72 -1.69
C LEU A 143 -2.71 12.17 -2.20
N LEU A 144 -2.54 12.36 -3.51
CA LEU A 144 -1.28 12.82 -4.11
C LEU A 144 -1.04 14.30 -3.82
N GLU A 145 -2.09 15.10 -3.72
CA GLU A 145 -2.03 16.51 -3.32
C GLU A 145 -1.72 16.67 -1.84
N ALA A 146 -2.41 15.93 -0.97
CA ALA A 146 -2.19 15.94 0.47
C ALA A 146 -0.80 15.41 0.87
N ALA A 147 -0.17 14.59 0.05
CA ALA A 147 1.18 14.09 0.27
C ALA A 147 2.23 15.22 0.10
N SER A 148 2.66 15.82 1.21
CA SER A 148 3.54 17.01 1.20
C SER A 148 4.98 16.79 0.72
N HIS A 149 5.44 15.54 0.64
CA HIS A 149 6.85 15.23 0.34
C HIS A 149 6.96 14.32 -0.91
N PRO A 150 7.92 14.54 -1.83
CA PRO A 150 8.08 13.72 -3.05
C PRO A 150 8.09 12.21 -2.80
N ARG A 151 8.82 11.74 -1.77
CA ARG A 151 8.77 10.35 -1.29
C ARG A 151 7.35 9.80 -1.07
N ASP A 152 6.49 10.58 -0.43
CA ASP A 152 5.15 10.12 -0.07
C ASP A 152 4.23 10.12 -1.31
N LYS A 153 4.39 11.09 -2.22
CA LYS A 153 3.77 11.05 -3.55
C LYS A 153 4.23 9.84 -4.36
N ALA A 154 5.53 9.54 -4.35
CA ALA A 154 6.10 8.34 -4.98
C ALA A 154 5.52 7.05 -4.37
N LEU A 155 5.33 7.00 -3.05
CA LEU A 155 4.74 5.84 -2.37
C LEU A 155 3.29 5.60 -2.78
N VAL A 156 2.45 6.66 -2.70
CA VAL A 156 1.03 6.58 -3.07
C VAL A 156 0.87 6.23 -4.54
N SER A 157 1.56 6.97 -5.42
CA SER A 157 1.49 6.76 -6.86
C SER A 157 1.94 5.36 -7.27
N LEU A 158 3.04 4.85 -6.72
CA LEU A 158 3.56 3.54 -7.06
C LEU A 158 2.62 2.40 -6.65
N ILE A 159 2.00 2.48 -5.46
CA ILE A 159 1.02 1.46 -5.01
C ILE A 159 -0.24 1.50 -5.89
N ALA A 160 -0.73 2.70 -6.22
CA ALA A 160 -1.94 2.89 -7.05
C ALA A 160 -1.73 2.58 -8.54
N ASP A 161 -0.51 2.74 -9.05
CA ASP A 161 -0.15 2.45 -10.45
C ASP A 161 0.09 0.95 -10.65
N THR A 162 0.95 0.36 -9.81
CA THR A 162 1.42 -1.03 -10.00
C THR A 162 0.51 -2.06 -9.36
N GLY A 163 -0.31 -1.68 -8.37
CA GLY A 163 -1.08 -2.60 -7.55
C GLY A 163 -0.22 -3.60 -6.76
N LEU A 164 1.10 -3.39 -6.67
CA LEU A 164 1.99 -4.27 -5.92
C LEU A 164 1.63 -4.26 -4.43
N ARG A 165 1.89 -5.38 -3.75
CA ARG A 165 1.70 -5.45 -2.30
C ARG A 165 2.71 -4.51 -1.66
N ILE A 166 2.31 -3.76 -0.64
CA ILE A 166 3.22 -2.86 0.10
C ILE A 166 4.48 -3.56 0.63
N GLY A 167 4.45 -4.86 0.88
CA GLY A 167 5.65 -5.62 1.23
C GLY A 167 6.69 -5.67 0.11
N ALA A 168 6.25 -5.81 -1.15
CA ALA A 168 7.14 -5.74 -2.32
C ALA A 168 7.61 -4.31 -2.58
N ILE A 169 6.74 -3.31 -2.40
CA ILE A 169 7.11 -1.90 -2.51
C ILE A 169 8.15 -1.50 -1.46
N ALA A 170 7.99 -1.99 -0.22
CA ALA A 170 8.89 -1.69 0.88
C ALA A 170 10.28 -2.34 0.72
N SER A 171 10.40 -3.39 -0.09
CA SER A 171 11.67 -4.10 -0.33
C SER A 171 12.44 -3.59 -1.54
N LEU A 172 11.90 -2.62 -2.28
CA LEU A 172 12.56 -2.06 -3.46
C LEU A 172 13.82 -1.28 -3.08
N ARG A 173 14.85 -1.46 -3.90
CA ARG A 173 16.09 -0.67 -3.92
C ARG A 173 16.07 0.29 -5.10
N ILE A 174 17.05 1.19 -5.15
CA ILE A 174 17.17 2.14 -6.26
C ILE A 174 17.38 1.40 -7.59
N HIS A 175 18.23 0.37 -7.63
CA HIS A 175 18.48 -0.40 -8.87
C HIS A 175 17.27 -1.17 -9.39
N ASP A 176 16.26 -1.41 -8.55
CA ASP A 176 15.02 -2.05 -8.97
C ASP A 176 14.19 -1.14 -9.89
N VAL A 177 14.47 0.16 -9.92
CA VAL A 177 13.72 1.15 -10.71
C VAL A 177 14.52 1.55 -11.96
N ASP A 178 13.95 1.26 -13.14
CA ASP A 178 14.49 1.73 -14.41
C ASP A 178 13.60 2.83 -14.99
N LEU A 179 14.11 4.06 -15.03
CA LEU A 179 13.44 5.22 -15.63
C LEU A 179 14.07 5.69 -16.95
N THR A 180 15.02 4.93 -17.51
CA THR A 180 15.76 5.31 -18.73
C THR A 180 14.86 5.44 -19.94
N ASN A 181 13.85 4.57 -20.03
CA ASN A 181 12.90 4.54 -21.13
C ASN A 181 11.70 5.47 -20.86
N ARG A 182 10.94 5.73 -21.93
CA ARG A 182 9.69 6.52 -21.85
C ARG A 182 8.70 5.92 -20.84
N ALA A 183 8.58 4.60 -20.82
CA ALA A 183 7.90 3.88 -19.76
C ALA A 183 8.94 3.51 -18.70
N GLY A 184 8.71 3.93 -17.46
CA GLY A 184 9.51 3.44 -16.32
C GLY A 184 9.11 2.01 -15.97
N THR A 185 9.98 1.28 -15.29
CA THR A 185 9.67 -0.06 -14.79
C THR A 185 10.21 -0.26 -13.38
N VAL A 186 9.60 -1.21 -12.66
CA VAL A 186 10.06 -1.67 -11.36
C VAL A 186 10.22 -3.18 -11.39
N SER A 187 11.42 -3.66 -11.10
CA SER A 187 11.72 -5.07 -10.88
C SER A 187 11.43 -5.45 -9.44
N ILE A 188 10.82 -6.61 -9.24
CA ILE A 188 10.49 -7.09 -7.89
C ILE A 188 11.75 -7.65 -7.25
N ASN A 189 12.07 -7.18 -6.04
CA ASN A 189 13.08 -7.82 -5.20
C ASN A 189 12.58 -9.22 -4.78
N GLU A 190 13.03 -10.25 -5.49
CA GLU A 190 12.66 -11.66 -5.27
C GLU A 190 13.38 -12.29 -4.07
N GLU A 191 14.44 -11.65 -3.55
CA GLU A 191 15.16 -12.07 -2.34
C GLU A 191 14.33 -11.79 -1.08
N ALA A 192 13.47 -10.77 -1.14
CA ALA A 192 12.56 -10.43 -0.07
C ALA A 192 11.33 -11.37 0.01
N ASN A 193 10.65 -11.38 1.16
CA ASN A 193 9.39 -12.11 1.32
C ASN A 193 8.21 -11.44 0.59
N VAL A 194 8.15 -11.62 -0.73
CA VAL A 194 7.15 -11.02 -1.65
C VAL A 194 5.99 -11.96 -1.98
N LYS A 195 5.88 -13.10 -1.29
CA LYS A 195 4.84 -14.14 -1.49
C LYS A 195 4.82 -14.70 -2.91
N GLY A 196 5.99 -14.92 -3.50
CA GLY A 196 6.15 -15.50 -4.83
C GLY A 196 5.80 -14.55 -5.99
N ALA A 197 5.74 -13.25 -5.73
CA ALA A 197 5.70 -12.25 -6.79
C ALA A 197 7.09 -12.16 -7.45
N THR A 198 7.14 -12.10 -8.78
CA THR A 198 8.38 -12.12 -9.56
C THR A 198 8.26 -11.24 -10.80
N GLY A 199 9.41 -10.91 -11.40
CA GLY A 199 9.49 -10.17 -12.66
C GLY A 199 9.38 -8.65 -12.53
N THR A 200 9.10 -8.00 -13.66
CA THR A 200 9.15 -6.54 -13.82
C THR A 200 7.77 -5.98 -14.17
N VAL A 201 7.38 -4.88 -13.52
CA VAL A 201 6.09 -4.21 -13.68
C VAL A 201 6.29 -2.84 -14.31
N PRO A 202 5.54 -2.48 -15.37
CA PRO A 202 5.63 -1.15 -15.98
C PRO A 202 4.94 -0.08 -15.12
N LEU A 203 5.55 1.11 -15.08
CA LEU A 203 4.98 2.33 -14.52
C LEU A 203 4.17 3.03 -15.61
N THR A 204 2.86 3.09 -15.45
CA THR A 204 1.98 3.68 -16.47
C THR A 204 1.79 5.18 -16.31
N TRP A 205 1.85 5.69 -15.08
CA TRP A 205 1.70 7.12 -14.77
C TRP A 205 2.52 7.56 -13.55
N SER A 206 3.02 6.63 -12.73
CA SER A 206 3.81 6.94 -11.53
C SER A 206 5.27 7.34 -11.81
N ARG A 207 5.74 7.21 -13.06
CA ARG A 207 7.14 7.49 -13.46
C ARG A 207 7.63 8.86 -12.98
N GLY A 208 6.85 9.92 -13.19
CA GLY A 208 7.24 11.28 -12.81
C GLY A 208 7.36 11.45 -11.29
N TYR A 209 6.42 10.88 -10.54
CA TYR A 209 6.45 10.91 -9.07
C TYR A 209 7.68 10.19 -8.51
N VAL A 210 8.06 9.05 -9.08
CA VAL A 210 9.26 8.30 -8.69
C VAL A 210 10.53 9.08 -9.05
N ALA A 211 10.60 9.68 -10.25
CA ALA A 211 11.74 10.51 -10.67
C ALA A 211 11.96 11.69 -9.71
N ASN A 212 10.91 12.46 -9.41
CA ASN A 212 10.99 13.60 -8.49
C ASN A 212 11.44 13.19 -7.09
N TRP A 213 11.12 11.98 -6.66
CA TRP A 213 11.62 11.46 -5.39
C TRP A 213 13.10 11.11 -5.48
N LEU A 214 13.54 10.42 -6.54
CA LEU A 214 14.95 10.08 -6.75
C LEU A 214 15.83 11.34 -6.82
N ASP A 215 15.35 12.44 -7.40
CA ASP A 215 16.08 13.73 -7.48
C ASP A 215 16.43 14.32 -6.10
N VAL A 216 15.61 14.04 -5.08
CA VAL A 216 15.82 14.51 -3.70
C VAL A 216 16.10 13.37 -2.73
N HIS A 217 16.41 12.17 -3.25
CA HIS A 217 16.66 11.01 -2.44
C HIS A 217 18.02 11.15 -1.72
N PRO A 218 18.12 10.92 -0.40
CA PRO A 218 19.35 11.17 0.36
C PRO A 218 20.59 10.39 -0.11
N ARG A 219 20.38 9.27 -0.80
CA ARG A 219 21.41 8.33 -1.30
C ARG A 219 21.09 7.90 -2.74
N SER A 220 20.67 8.84 -3.59
CA SER A 220 20.16 8.57 -4.95
C SER A 220 21.17 7.87 -5.87
N ASP A 221 22.45 8.04 -5.59
CA ASP A 221 23.61 7.50 -6.31
C ASP A 221 24.02 6.10 -5.84
N GLU A 222 23.39 5.59 -4.78
CA GLU A 222 23.70 4.27 -4.22
C GLU A 222 22.65 3.24 -4.67
N GLU A 223 22.99 2.43 -5.67
CA GLU A 223 22.12 1.40 -6.28
C GLU A 223 21.46 0.45 -5.27
N GLU A 224 22.16 0.18 -4.16
CA GLU A 224 21.73 -0.71 -3.09
C GLU A 224 20.90 -0.03 -2.00
N ALA A 225 20.74 1.30 -2.03
CA ALA A 225 19.94 2.00 -1.03
C ALA A 225 18.44 1.68 -1.18
N ALA A 226 17.71 1.74 -0.05
CA ALA A 226 16.25 1.71 -0.05
C ALA A 226 15.66 2.66 -1.10
N LEU A 227 14.67 2.22 -1.88
CA LEU A 227 13.87 3.18 -2.64
C LEU A 227 13.10 4.11 -1.69
N PHE A 228 12.52 3.57 -0.62
CA PHE A 228 11.80 4.37 0.38
C PHE A 228 12.63 4.58 1.65
N HIS A 229 13.40 5.67 1.62
CA HIS A 229 14.36 6.05 2.66
C HIS A 229 13.82 7.11 3.65
N LYS A 230 14.33 7.08 4.88
CA LYS A 230 14.12 8.11 5.90
C LYS A 230 14.83 9.40 5.47
N VAL A 231 14.12 10.53 5.49
CA VAL A 231 14.72 11.83 5.10
C VAL A 231 15.52 12.46 6.26
N ARG A 232 15.25 12.04 7.50
CA ARG A 232 15.90 12.53 8.73
C ARG A 232 16.08 11.37 9.71
N PHE A 233 16.94 11.59 10.70
CA PHE A 233 17.19 10.63 11.80
C PHE A 233 17.67 9.26 11.28
N VAL A 234 18.68 9.30 10.40
CA VAL A 234 19.43 8.13 9.97
C VAL A 234 20.66 8.06 10.86
N GLU A 235 20.83 6.93 11.55
CA GLU A 235 22.00 6.68 12.39
C GLU A 235 23.19 6.22 11.52
N ASP A 236 24.41 6.51 11.97
CA ASP A 236 25.61 6.13 11.24
C ASP A 236 25.67 4.61 11.02
N GLY A 237 25.80 4.20 9.76
CA GLY A 237 25.81 2.78 9.37
C GLY A 237 24.43 2.14 9.22
N GLU A 238 23.32 2.85 9.43
CA GLU A 238 22.00 2.38 9.01
C GLU A 238 21.77 2.67 7.52
N ASP A 239 21.15 1.72 6.82
CA ASP A 239 20.72 1.95 5.44
C ASP A 239 19.71 3.11 5.31
N GLY A 240 18.96 3.41 6.37
CA GLY A 240 17.95 4.47 6.36
C GLY A 240 16.59 4.05 5.80
N ALA A 241 16.39 2.77 5.45
CA ALA A 241 15.11 2.17 5.08
C ALA A 241 13.92 2.55 5.98
N MET A 242 12.76 2.80 5.37
CA MET A 242 11.50 2.90 6.09
C MET A 242 10.89 1.51 6.35
N SER A 243 10.57 1.23 7.61
CA SER A 243 9.88 -0.02 7.95
C SER A 243 8.51 -0.13 7.28
N TYR A 244 8.11 -1.35 6.94
CA TYR A 244 6.78 -1.69 6.43
C TYR A 244 5.64 -1.05 7.24
N GLN A 245 5.72 -1.10 8.57
CA GLN A 245 4.70 -0.53 9.45
C GLN A 245 4.64 0.99 9.36
N TYR A 246 5.79 1.64 9.14
CA TYR A 246 5.85 3.09 9.01
C TYR A 246 5.30 3.55 7.66
N LEU A 247 5.63 2.86 6.56
CA LEU A 247 5.04 3.13 5.24
C LEU A 247 3.51 3.02 5.28
N GLY A 248 2.98 1.95 5.87
CA GLY A 248 1.53 1.80 6.06
C GLY A 248 0.91 2.92 6.91
N ARG A 249 1.63 3.41 7.92
CA ARG A 249 1.18 4.55 8.74
C ARG A 249 1.21 5.87 7.98
N ARG A 250 2.23 6.12 7.16
CA ARG A 250 2.30 7.32 6.30
C ARG A 250 1.08 7.42 5.41
N ILE A 251 0.71 6.33 4.74
CA ILE A 251 -0.50 6.27 3.89
C ILE A 251 -1.76 6.65 4.66
N LYS A 252 -1.92 6.19 5.91
CA LYS A 252 -3.06 6.56 6.75
C LYS A 252 -3.07 8.04 7.14
N TRP A 253 -1.90 8.62 7.41
CA TRP A 253 -1.80 10.05 7.69
C TRP A 253 -2.15 10.89 6.46
N ILE A 254 -1.69 10.50 5.27
CA ILE A 254 -2.04 11.18 4.01
C ILE A 254 -3.56 11.13 3.79
N ALA A 255 -4.22 10.00 4.12
CA ALA A 255 -5.67 9.91 4.08
C ALA A 255 -6.37 10.90 5.01
N ASP A 256 -5.88 11.02 6.26
CA ASP A 256 -6.43 11.95 7.23
C ASP A 256 -6.30 13.41 6.72
N GLU A 257 -5.17 13.77 6.10
CA GLU A 257 -4.94 15.10 5.50
C GLU A 257 -5.80 15.35 4.24
N ALA A 258 -6.06 14.31 3.45
CA ALA A 258 -6.93 14.39 2.28
C ALA A 258 -8.44 14.40 2.65
N GLY A 259 -8.80 14.24 3.92
CA GLY A 259 -10.21 14.15 4.34
C GLY A 259 -10.92 12.86 3.93
N ILE A 260 -10.18 11.82 3.58
CA ILE A 260 -10.71 10.52 3.16
C ILE A 260 -10.72 9.56 4.36
N ASP A 261 -11.76 8.73 4.47
CA ASP A 261 -11.82 7.71 5.53
C ASP A 261 -10.57 6.82 5.49
N ARG A 262 -9.77 6.94 6.55
CA ARG A 262 -8.53 6.21 6.70
C ARG A 262 -8.72 4.72 6.57
N ASP A 263 -9.85 4.13 6.96
CA ASP A 263 -10.05 2.67 6.88
C ASP A 263 -10.17 2.19 5.43
N ARG A 264 -10.76 3.01 4.55
CA ARG A 264 -10.78 2.79 3.09
C ARG A 264 -9.38 2.90 2.48
N VAL A 265 -8.54 3.82 2.96
CA VAL A 265 -7.17 4.01 2.46
C VAL A 265 -6.22 2.96 3.05
N ASN A 266 -6.36 1.72 2.62
CA ASN A 266 -5.47 0.62 2.98
C ASN A 266 -4.81 0.00 1.74
N THR A 267 -3.65 -0.62 1.92
CA THR A 267 -2.82 -1.14 0.83
C THR A 267 -3.49 -2.22 0.00
N HIS A 268 -4.46 -2.94 0.58
CA HIS A 268 -5.26 -3.90 -0.17
C HIS A 268 -6.32 -3.20 -1.03
N ASN A 269 -6.89 -2.09 -0.56
CA ASN A 269 -7.86 -1.31 -1.32
C ASN A 269 -7.23 -0.59 -2.51
N PHE A 270 -6.02 -0.02 -2.36
CA PHE A 270 -5.28 0.51 -3.51
C PHE A 270 -5.09 -0.54 -4.60
N ARG A 271 -4.69 -1.75 -4.21
CA ARG A 271 -4.50 -2.85 -5.15
C ARG A 271 -5.81 -3.27 -5.83
N LYS A 272 -6.91 -3.35 -5.08
CA LYS A 272 -8.24 -3.62 -5.65
C LYS A 272 -8.66 -2.52 -6.62
N THR A 273 -8.42 -1.28 -6.25
CA THR A 273 -8.69 -0.09 -7.08
C THR A 273 -7.89 -0.15 -8.38
N ALA A 274 -6.58 -0.42 -8.30
CA ALA A 274 -5.73 -0.56 -9.48
C ALA A 274 -6.20 -1.69 -10.41
N ILE A 275 -6.53 -2.87 -9.87
CA ILE A 275 -7.03 -3.99 -10.68
C ILE A 275 -8.38 -3.65 -11.32
N SER A 276 -9.28 -3.02 -10.58
CA SER A 276 -10.59 -2.62 -11.10
C SER A 276 -10.41 -1.59 -12.21
N ARG A 277 -9.53 -0.60 -12.03
CA ARG A 277 -9.17 0.37 -13.08
C ARG A 277 -8.65 -0.33 -14.34
N TRP A 278 -7.76 -1.31 -14.22
CA TRP A 278 -7.28 -2.07 -15.39
C TRP A 278 -8.40 -2.83 -16.11
N ILE A 279 -9.43 -3.30 -15.40
CA ILE A 279 -10.62 -3.90 -16.02
C ILE A 279 -11.36 -2.85 -16.83
N ARG A 280 -11.57 -1.64 -16.29
CA ARG A 280 -12.22 -0.51 -16.99
C ARG A 280 -11.44 -0.02 -18.19
N GLU A 281 -10.11 0.01 -18.08
CA GLU A 281 -9.19 0.29 -19.18
C GLU A 281 -9.18 -0.81 -20.26
N GLY A 282 -9.93 -1.90 -20.08
CA GLY A 282 -10.09 -2.97 -21.06
C GLY A 282 -8.93 -3.97 -21.12
N LEU A 283 -8.06 -4.02 -20.10
CA LEU A 283 -6.99 -5.01 -20.06
C LEU A 283 -7.59 -6.42 -19.93
N ASN A 284 -7.09 -7.35 -20.74
CA ASN A 284 -7.51 -8.74 -20.64
C ASN A 284 -7.01 -9.40 -19.34
N GLU A 285 -7.69 -10.46 -18.92
CA GLU A 285 -7.41 -11.18 -17.67
C GLU A 285 -5.95 -11.64 -17.55
N GLN A 286 -5.30 -12.06 -18.64
CA GLN A 286 -3.91 -12.52 -18.60
C GLN A 286 -2.94 -11.35 -18.33
N ALA A 287 -3.18 -10.19 -18.94
CA ALA A 287 -2.42 -8.98 -18.69
C ALA A 287 -2.60 -8.51 -17.24
N ILE A 288 -3.84 -8.54 -16.73
CA ILE A 288 -4.14 -8.20 -15.32
C ILE A 288 -3.46 -9.18 -14.37
N LYS A 289 -3.54 -10.49 -14.62
CA LYS A 289 -2.86 -11.52 -13.80
C LYS A 289 -1.36 -11.32 -13.78
N HIS A 290 -0.75 -11.03 -14.94
CA HIS A 290 0.67 -10.74 -15.05
C HIS A 290 1.05 -9.50 -14.23
N ARG A 291 0.36 -8.38 -14.45
CA ARG A 291 0.61 -7.11 -13.76
C ARG A 291 0.37 -7.20 -12.25
N ALA A 292 -0.65 -7.95 -11.84
CA ALA A 292 -0.97 -8.22 -10.46
C ALA A 292 0.00 -9.23 -9.81
N THR A 293 0.94 -9.84 -10.54
CA THR A 293 1.85 -10.88 -10.02
C THR A 293 1.10 -12.11 -9.47
N TRP A 294 0.02 -12.48 -10.14
CA TRP A 294 -0.72 -13.71 -9.88
C TRP A 294 -0.22 -14.86 -10.74
N VAL A 295 -0.28 -16.07 -10.18
CA VAL A 295 -0.11 -17.29 -10.98
C VAL A 295 -1.22 -17.38 -12.02
N LYS A 296 -0.91 -17.90 -13.21
CA LYS A 296 -1.83 -17.91 -14.36
C LYS A 296 -3.18 -18.56 -14.07
N ASP A 297 -3.16 -19.67 -13.33
CA ASP A 297 -4.36 -20.46 -12.99
C ASP A 297 -5.06 -19.98 -11.69
N SER A 298 -4.77 -18.76 -11.25
CA SER A 298 -5.39 -18.20 -10.04
C SER A 298 -6.85 -17.80 -10.26
N SER A 299 -7.72 -18.12 -9.31
CA SER A 299 -9.11 -17.64 -9.25
C SER A 299 -9.26 -16.24 -8.64
N GLN A 300 -8.16 -15.53 -8.34
CA GLN A 300 -8.21 -14.20 -7.70
C GLN A 300 -8.91 -13.14 -8.56
N PHE A 301 -8.99 -13.36 -9.89
CA PHE A 301 -9.70 -12.48 -10.80
C PHE A 301 -11.23 -12.57 -10.65
N GLU A 302 -11.76 -13.71 -10.22
CA GLU A 302 -13.21 -13.95 -10.03
C GLU A 302 -13.83 -13.00 -8.98
N VAL A 303 -13.01 -12.54 -8.04
CA VAL A 303 -13.39 -11.57 -7.00
C VAL A 303 -13.88 -10.23 -7.57
N TYR A 304 -13.56 -9.91 -8.82
CA TYR A 304 -13.91 -8.66 -9.51
C TYR A 304 -15.10 -8.83 -10.47
N SER A 305 -15.93 -9.86 -10.30
CA SER A 305 -17.12 -10.06 -11.14
C SER A 305 -18.05 -8.84 -11.12
N GLY A 306 -18.27 -8.21 -9.96
CA GLY A 306 -19.12 -7.01 -9.85
C GLY A 306 -18.63 -5.84 -10.70
N VAL A 307 -17.33 -5.55 -10.67
CA VAL A 307 -16.71 -4.51 -11.53
C VAL A 307 -16.92 -4.85 -13.01
N ARG A 308 -16.74 -6.12 -13.39
CA ARG A 308 -16.93 -6.53 -14.78
C ARG A 308 -18.39 -6.42 -15.22
N ASP A 309 -19.32 -6.72 -14.33
CA ASP A 309 -20.75 -6.62 -14.61
C ASP A 309 -21.15 -5.15 -14.81
N GLU A 310 -20.61 -4.22 -14.01
CA GLU A 310 -20.75 -2.76 -14.23
C GLU A 310 -20.24 -2.34 -15.61
N GLU A 311 -19.00 -2.70 -15.96
CA GLU A 311 -18.39 -2.36 -17.25
C GLU A 311 -19.17 -2.95 -18.45
N LEU A 312 -19.65 -4.18 -18.31
CA LEU A 312 -20.48 -4.80 -19.35
C LEU A 312 -21.81 -4.06 -19.49
N ASN A 313 -22.43 -3.64 -18.39
CA ASN A 313 -23.66 -2.86 -18.41
C ASN A 313 -23.42 -1.49 -19.04
N GLU A 314 -22.35 -0.77 -18.67
CA GLU A 314 -21.96 0.51 -19.28
C GLU A 314 -21.72 0.36 -20.79
N SER A 315 -20.99 -0.68 -21.22
CA SER A 315 -20.78 -0.98 -22.63
C SER A 315 -22.09 -1.27 -23.39
N ILE A 316 -23.03 -1.97 -22.75
CA ILE A 316 -24.37 -2.22 -23.30
C ILE A 316 -25.15 -0.91 -23.41
N LEU A 317 -25.15 -0.07 -22.38
CA LEU A 317 -25.83 1.23 -22.38
C LEU A 317 -25.26 2.16 -23.45
N ALA A 318 -23.93 2.23 -23.57
CA ALA A 318 -23.24 2.97 -24.61
C ALA A 318 -23.61 2.49 -26.02
N HIS A 319 -23.77 1.17 -26.23
CA HIS A 319 -24.23 0.64 -27.51
C HIS A 319 -25.64 1.11 -27.89
N TYR A 320 -26.48 1.42 -26.91
CA TYR A 320 -27.86 1.90 -27.11
C TYR A 320 -27.99 3.42 -27.00
N ASP A 321 -26.88 4.17 -26.86
CA ASP A 321 -26.89 5.62 -26.59
C ASP A 321 -27.71 5.98 -25.34
N LEU A 322 -27.67 5.11 -24.31
CA LEU A 322 -28.39 5.24 -23.03
C LEU A 322 -27.45 5.52 -21.86
N VAL A 323 -26.24 5.99 -22.13
CA VAL A 323 -25.35 6.55 -21.10
C VAL A 323 -25.85 7.94 -20.76
N ASP A 324 -25.99 8.20 -19.46
CA ASP A 324 -26.19 9.56 -18.99
C ASP A 324 -24.98 10.39 -19.45
N GLU A 325 -25.21 11.58 -19.99
CA GLU A 325 -24.12 12.52 -20.23
C GLU A 325 -23.59 12.93 -18.85
N ASP A 326 -22.53 12.29 -18.37
CA ASP A 326 -21.89 12.67 -17.12
C ASP A 326 -21.55 14.17 -17.18
N GLU A 327 -22.16 14.97 -16.31
CA GLU A 327 -21.86 16.40 -16.16
C GLU A 327 -20.44 16.65 -15.57
N GLU A 328 -19.64 15.61 -15.31
CA GLU A 328 -18.32 15.70 -14.68
C GLU A 328 -17.16 15.59 -15.67
N SER A 329 -16.94 16.67 -16.43
CA SER A 329 -15.83 17.59 -16.16
C SER A 329 -15.65 18.52 -17.35
N SER A 330 -15.64 19.82 -17.09
CA SER A 330 -15.20 20.84 -18.04
C SER A 330 -13.68 20.77 -18.30
N ARG A 331 -13.05 19.59 -18.18
CA ARG A 331 -11.60 19.39 -18.22
C ARG A 331 -11.21 18.67 -19.50
N PRO A 332 -10.14 19.11 -20.19
CA PRO A 332 -9.60 18.36 -21.32
C PRO A 332 -9.11 16.98 -20.86
N ASN A 333 -9.57 15.91 -21.51
CA ASN A 333 -9.02 14.57 -21.29
C ASN A 333 -7.60 14.51 -21.90
N LEU A 334 -6.58 14.72 -21.06
CA LEU A 334 -5.17 14.72 -21.47
C LEU A 334 -4.53 13.36 -21.12
N GLU A 335 -4.23 12.55 -22.13
CA GLU A 335 -3.50 11.28 -21.93
C GLU A 335 -2.02 11.49 -21.59
N ALA A 336 -1.45 12.64 -22.01
CA ALA A 336 -0.06 12.99 -21.77
C ALA A 336 0.12 14.50 -21.62
N CYS A 337 1.11 14.90 -20.82
CA CYS A 337 1.44 16.30 -20.61
C CYS A 337 1.86 16.97 -21.93
N PRO A 338 1.26 18.10 -22.32
CA PRO A 338 1.60 18.78 -23.58
C PRO A 338 3.04 19.33 -23.58
N GLN A 339 3.58 19.66 -22.40
CA GLN A 339 4.94 20.18 -22.24
C GLN A 339 6.03 19.09 -22.26
N CYS A 340 5.94 18.09 -21.38
CA CYS A 340 7.00 17.08 -21.21
C CYS A 340 6.61 15.65 -21.64
N ARG A 341 5.39 15.44 -22.15
CA ARG A 341 4.87 14.13 -22.62
C ARG A 341 4.80 13.01 -21.58
N THR A 342 4.93 13.35 -20.30
CA THR A 342 4.68 12.42 -19.19
C THR A 342 3.24 11.92 -19.27
N PRO A 343 3.01 10.59 -19.23
CA PRO A 343 1.66 10.03 -19.15
C PRO A 343 0.92 10.57 -17.92
N LEU A 344 -0.36 10.90 -18.09
CA LEU A 344 -1.18 11.53 -17.06
C LEU A 344 -2.34 10.62 -16.64
N ARG A 345 -2.88 10.88 -15.43
CA ARG A 345 -4.20 10.38 -15.05
C ARG A 345 -5.26 11.41 -15.47
N GLN A 346 -6.48 10.94 -15.71
CA GLN A 346 -7.59 11.75 -16.19
C GLN A 346 -7.88 12.98 -15.31
N HIS A 347 -7.62 12.90 -14.00
CA HIS A 347 -7.90 13.96 -13.02
C HIS A 347 -6.66 14.71 -12.52
N SER A 348 -5.49 14.53 -13.14
CA SER A 348 -4.25 15.18 -12.69
C SER A 348 -4.32 16.71 -12.73
N ARG A 349 -4.11 17.38 -11.60
CA ARG A 349 -4.10 18.87 -11.54
C ARG A 349 -2.77 19.46 -11.98
N PHE A 350 -1.68 18.75 -11.71
CA PHE A 350 -0.32 19.13 -12.05
C PHE A 350 0.40 17.98 -12.77
N CYS A 351 1.28 18.30 -13.71
CA CYS A 351 2.09 17.29 -14.37
C CYS A 351 3.12 16.72 -13.39
N PRO A 352 3.17 15.40 -13.17
CA PRO A 352 4.16 14.82 -12.26
C PRO A 352 5.58 14.81 -12.81
N GLY A 353 5.78 15.10 -14.10
CA GLY A 353 7.11 15.15 -14.71
C GLY A 353 7.76 16.54 -14.70
N CYS A 354 6.99 17.59 -14.99
CA CYS A 354 7.52 18.96 -15.11
C CYS A 354 6.85 19.96 -14.15
N GLY A 355 5.89 19.54 -13.34
CA GLY A 355 5.17 20.42 -12.40
C GLY A 355 4.17 21.38 -13.06
N ALA A 356 4.03 21.35 -14.39
CA ALA A 356 3.14 22.27 -15.10
C ALA A 356 1.67 22.14 -14.64
N PRO A 357 0.95 23.25 -14.42
CA PRO A 357 -0.48 23.20 -14.12
C PRO A 357 -1.24 22.68 -15.34
N LEU A 358 -2.13 21.71 -15.12
CA LEU A 358 -2.93 21.05 -16.16
C LEU A 358 -4.39 21.51 -16.17
N THR A 359 -4.81 22.20 -15.11
CA THR A 359 -6.17 22.76 -14.95
C THR A 359 -6.10 24.25 -14.67
N GLN A 360 -7.16 24.97 -14.97
CA GLN A 360 -7.24 26.41 -14.70
C GLN A 360 -7.03 26.71 -13.20
N GLY A 361 -7.73 25.99 -12.32
CA GLY A 361 -7.57 26.18 -10.87
C GLY A 361 -6.15 25.86 -10.37
N ALA A 362 -5.44 24.93 -11.01
CA ALA A 362 -4.03 24.68 -10.70
C ALA A 362 -3.13 25.84 -11.16
N ALA A 363 -3.41 26.44 -12.32
CA ALA A 363 -2.68 27.62 -12.79
C ALA A 363 -2.91 28.81 -11.86
N GLU A 364 -4.16 29.06 -11.45
CA GLU A 364 -4.52 30.09 -10.47
C GLU A 364 -3.80 29.86 -9.13
N THR A 365 -3.75 28.62 -8.63
CA THR A 365 -3.02 28.29 -7.39
C THR A 365 -1.52 28.60 -7.49
N VAL A 366 -0.90 28.39 -8.65
CA VAL A 366 0.51 28.73 -8.87
C VAL A 366 0.69 30.24 -8.88
N THR A 367 -0.19 30.98 -9.55
CA THR A 367 -0.17 32.45 -9.57
C THR A 367 -0.35 33.03 -8.16
N ASP A 368 -1.32 32.53 -7.40
CA ASP A 368 -1.56 32.97 -6.02
C ASP A 368 -0.34 32.72 -5.12
N ALA A 369 0.28 31.54 -5.25
CA ALA A 369 1.49 31.20 -4.49
C ALA A 369 2.70 32.08 -4.89
N GLU A 370 2.84 32.42 -6.17
CA GLU A 370 3.84 33.36 -6.65
C GLU A 370 3.61 34.77 -6.07
N ASP A 371 2.35 35.24 -6.08
CA ASP A 371 1.93 36.54 -5.52
C ASP A 371 2.20 36.61 -4.00
N ASP A 372 1.89 35.56 -3.25
CA ASP A 372 2.14 35.48 -1.81
C ASP A 372 3.64 35.49 -1.50
N LEU A 373 4.42 34.65 -2.19
CA LEU A 373 5.88 34.61 -2.04
C LEU A 373 6.50 35.98 -2.35
N PHE A 374 6.00 36.62 -3.41
CA PHE A 374 6.40 37.97 -3.80
C PHE A 374 6.02 39.01 -2.74
N GLY A 375 4.83 38.91 -2.16
CA GLY A 375 4.36 39.70 -1.03
C GLY A 375 5.32 39.60 0.16
N ASP A 376 5.70 38.39 0.55
CA ASP A 376 6.63 38.12 1.64
C ASP A 376 8.03 38.67 1.36
N VAL A 377 8.60 38.42 0.18
CA VAL A 377 9.93 38.94 -0.21
C VAL A 377 9.93 40.46 -0.23
N SER A 378 8.88 41.08 -0.78
CA SER A 378 8.78 42.53 -0.85
C SER A 378 8.59 43.18 0.53
N SER A 379 7.99 42.48 1.49
CA SER A 379 7.80 42.96 2.87
C SER A 379 9.12 43.25 3.60
N GLY A 380 10.25 42.64 3.19
CA GLY A 380 11.57 42.93 3.76
C GLY A 380 12.26 44.19 3.18
N LEU A 381 11.73 44.77 2.10
CA LEU A 381 12.43 45.81 1.33
C LEU A 381 12.03 47.24 1.73
N ASN A 382 12.90 48.20 1.40
CA ASN A 382 12.59 49.63 1.55
C ASN A 382 11.50 50.07 0.53
N PRO A 383 10.77 51.19 0.76
CA PRO A 383 9.65 51.60 -0.07
C PRO A 383 9.96 51.81 -1.56
N GLY A 384 11.16 52.32 -1.88
CA GLY A 384 11.58 52.53 -3.28
C GLY A 384 11.82 51.20 -3.99
N SER A 385 12.56 50.28 -3.36
CA SER A 385 12.81 48.94 -3.87
C SER A 385 11.52 48.11 -4.01
N ARG A 386 10.57 48.27 -3.09
CA ARG A 386 9.24 47.63 -3.19
C ARG A 386 8.47 48.07 -4.42
N ALA A 387 8.48 49.36 -4.75
CA ALA A 387 7.77 49.88 -5.91
C ALA A 387 8.36 49.34 -7.23
N THR A 388 9.69 49.39 -7.36
CA THR A 388 10.40 48.87 -8.54
C THR A 388 10.19 47.38 -8.73
N ILE A 389 10.29 46.59 -7.66
CA ILE A 389 10.09 45.15 -7.73
C ILE A 389 8.63 44.81 -8.07
N ARG A 390 7.65 45.57 -7.58
CA ARG A 390 6.23 45.41 -7.94
C ARG A 390 5.95 45.72 -9.40
N GLU A 391 6.54 46.79 -9.94
CA GLU A 391 6.44 47.11 -11.38
C GLU A 391 7.05 46.02 -12.25
N LEU A 392 8.20 45.47 -11.85
CA LEU A 392 8.84 44.33 -12.55
C LEU A 392 7.94 43.09 -12.53
N HIS A 393 7.33 42.78 -11.38
CA HIS A 393 6.44 41.64 -11.24
C HIS A 393 5.20 41.75 -12.14
N THR A 394 4.53 42.91 -12.13
CA THR A 394 3.41 43.16 -13.03
C THR A 394 3.82 43.05 -14.51
N ALA A 395 4.99 43.58 -14.88
CA ALA A 395 5.51 43.44 -16.24
C ALA A 395 5.79 41.99 -16.65
N LEU A 396 6.21 41.13 -15.71
CA LEU A 396 6.44 39.70 -15.95
C LEU A 396 5.16 38.87 -16.05
N GLN A 397 4.08 39.29 -15.37
CA GLN A 397 2.76 38.69 -15.51
C GLN A 397 2.09 39.07 -16.84
N ASP A 398 2.28 40.32 -17.27
CA ASP A 398 1.68 40.85 -18.50
C ASP A 398 2.40 40.38 -19.78
N ASP A 399 3.68 39.99 -19.68
CA ASP A 399 4.48 39.49 -20.81
C ASP A 399 5.23 38.18 -20.44
N PRO A 400 4.63 37.01 -20.71
CA PRO A 400 5.28 35.71 -20.48
C PRO A 400 6.60 35.54 -21.25
N GLY A 401 6.78 36.21 -22.39
CA GLY A 401 8.03 36.15 -23.17
C GLY A 401 9.18 36.94 -22.52
N LEU A 402 8.86 37.96 -21.72
CA LEU A 402 9.82 38.68 -20.89
C LEU A 402 10.36 37.79 -19.75
N ARG A 403 9.52 36.88 -19.25
CA ARG A 403 9.87 35.92 -18.19
C ARG A 403 10.87 34.88 -18.68
N ASP A 404 10.68 34.35 -19.89
CA ASP A 404 11.62 33.40 -20.52
C ASP A 404 12.99 34.04 -20.77
N LEU A 405 13.03 35.33 -21.15
CA LEU A 405 14.26 36.10 -21.38
C LEU A 405 15.11 36.37 -20.13
N LEU A 406 14.54 36.25 -18.93
CA LEU A 406 15.24 36.48 -17.65
C LEU A 406 15.78 35.19 -17.00
N LEU A 407 15.33 34.03 -17.48
CA LEU A 407 15.68 32.72 -16.95
C LEU A 407 16.76 31.98 -17.78
N ASP A 408 17.04 32.46 -18.99
CA ASP A 408 18.25 32.15 -19.79
C ASP A 408 19.46 32.98 -19.31
#